data_AF-A0A925U7U3-F1
#
_entry.id   AF-A0A925U7U3-F1
#
_cell.length_a   1.000
_cell.length_b   1.000
_cell.length_c   1.000
_cell.angle_alpha   90.00
_cell.angle_beta   90.00
_cell.angle_gamma   90.00
#
_symmetry.space_group_name_H-M   'P 1'
#
loop_
_entity.id
_entity.type
_entity.pdbx_description
1 polymer ?
#
loop_
_entity_poly.entity_id
_entity_poly.type
_entity_poly.pdbx_seq_one_letter_code
_entity_poly.pdbx_strand_id
1 'polypeptide(L)'
;MYKKIVNLLLLAAFLMITPAIAAITITRVEPANWWTGMKKTEFQILVYGPNIGSSKVTVNYPGVSLKEATKVENPNYVFLYLNVSKNAKAGMVPLIFTNGQDKFTYSYPLKNRTDK
;
A
#
# COMPACT_ATOMS: atom_id res chain seq x y z
N MET A 1 33.53 17.30 -37.55
CA MET A 1 32.17 16.78 -37.84
C MET A 1 31.85 15.53 -37.01
N TYR A 2 32.71 14.51 -37.01
CA TYR A 2 32.58 13.26 -36.22
C TYR A 2 32.36 13.47 -34.70
N LYS A 3 33.09 14.38 -34.02
CA LYS A 3 32.88 14.65 -32.58
C LYS A 3 31.47 15.16 -32.23
N LYS A 4 30.83 15.94 -33.12
CA LYS A 4 29.46 16.42 -32.93
C LYS A 4 28.44 15.28 -33.06
N ILE A 5 28.69 14.35 -33.99
CA ILE A 5 27.87 13.15 -34.21
C ILE A 5 28.01 12.20 -33.01
N VAL A 6 29.22 12.00 -32.48
CA VAL A 6 29.47 11.20 -31.28
C VAL A 6 28.79 11.80 -30.05
N ASN A 7 28.89 13.11 -29.86
CA ASN A 7 28.20 13.78 -28.75
C ASN A 7 26.67 13.70 -28.88
N LEU A 8 26.13 13.75 -30.10
CA LEU A 8 24.70 13.60 -30.34
C LEU A 8 24.22 12.16 -30.05
N LEU A 9 25.03 11.16 -30.40
CA LEU A 9 24.75 9.74 -30.10
C LEU A 9 24.84 9.45 -28.59
N LEU A 10 25.81 10.05 -27.88
CA LEU A 10 25.91 9.94 -26.41
C LEU A 10 24.73 10.58 -25.69
N LEU A 11 24.22 11.71 -26.19
CA LEU A 11 23.04 12.38 -25.61
C LEU A 11 21.76 11.59 -25.87
N ALA A 12 21.63 10.98 -27.06
CA ALA A 12 20.51 10.09 -27.38
C ALA A 12 20.51 8.79 -26.55
N ALA A 13 21.68 8.24 -26.25
CA ALA A 13 21.82 7.08 -25.38
C ALA A 13 21.43 7.40 -23.91
N PHE A 14 21.65 8.63 -23.45
CA PHE A 14 21.27 9.06 -22.10
C PHE A 14 19.75 9.26 -21.94
N LEU A 15 19.02 9.56 -23.02
CA LEU A 15 17.55 9.72 -22.99
C LEU A 15 16.77 8.40 -22.86
N MET A 16 17.41 7.24 -23.06
CA MET A 16 16.73 5.93 -23.03
C MET A 16 16.70 5.28 -21.64
N ILE A 17 17.23 5.93 -20.59
CA ILE A 17 17.16 5.41 -19.23
C ILE A 17 15.81 5.80 -18.62
N THR A 18 14.76 5.03 -18.93
CA THR A 18 13.51 5.11 -18.16
C THR A 18 13.66 4.25 -16.90
N PRO A 19 13.33 4.79 -15.70
CA PRO A 19 13.31 3.96 -14.51
C PRO A 19 12.24 2.88 -14.68
N ALA A 20 12.62 1.63 -14.52
CA ALA A 20 11.65 0.53 -14.45
C ALA A 20 10.76 0.75 -13.23
N ILE A 21 9.45 0.90 -13.46
CA ILE A 21 8.47 0.92 -12.38
C ILE A 21 8.33 -0.52 -11.88
N ALA A 22 8.79 -0.76 -10.65
CA ALA A 22 8.67 -2.07 -10.02
C ALA A 22 7.21 -2.28 -9.56
N ALA A 23 6.65 -3.43 -9.93
CA ALA A 23 5.30 -3.82 -9.51
C ALA A 23 5.18 -3.81 -7.98
N ILE A 24 4.07 -3.28 -7.47
CA ILE A 24 3.77 -3.31 -6.04
C ILE A 24 3.60 -4.76 -5.59
N THR A 25 4.39 -5.16 -4.59
CA THR A 25 4.32 -6.47 -3.97
C THR A 25 4.22 -6.33 -2.45
N ILE A 26 3.31 -7.09 -1.85
CA ILE A 26 3.12 -7.16 -0.40
C ILE A 26 3.48 -8.57 0.03
N THR A 27 4.43 -8.68 0.96
CA THR A 27 4.96 -9.95 1.44
C THR A 27 4.47 -10.28 2.84
N ARG A 28 4.13 -9.28 3.66
CA ARG A 28 3.58 -9.49 5.00
C ARG A 28 2.64 -8.37 5.42
N VAL A 29 1.59 -8.75 6.14
CA VAL A 29 0.62 -7.82 6.75
C VAL A 29 0.36 -8.28 8.18
N GLU A 30 0.54 -7.39 9.15
CA GLU A 30 0.40 -7.70 10.58
C GLU A 30 -0.48 -6.66 11.29
N PRO A 31 -1.48 -7.08 12.07
CA PRO A 31 -1.94 -8.46 12.23
C PRO A 31 -2.55 -9.02 10.93
N ALA A 32 -2.66 -10.35 10.81
CA ALA A 32 -3.16 -11.00 9.59
C ALA A 32 -4.69 -10.82 9.38
N ASN A 33 -5.41 -10.40 10.41
CA ASN A 33 -6.84 -10.08 10.35
C ASN A 33 -7.23 -9.16 11.52
N TRP A 34 -8.43 -8.59 11.45
CA TRP A 34 -9.07 -7.91 12.57
C TRP A 34 -10.51 -8.42 12.79
N TRP A 35 -11.22 -7.84 13.76
CA TRP A 35 -12.57 -8.23 14.11
C TRP A 35 -13.53 -7.04 14.16
N THR A 36 -14.79 -7.27 13.77
CA THR A 36 -15.92 -6.37 14.03
C THR A 36 -16.27 -6.37 15.52
N GLY A 37 -16.96 -5.34 16.01
CA GLY A 37 -17.46 -5.33 17.40
C GLY A 37 -16.38 -5.23 18.50
N MET A 38 -15.15 -4.84 18.15
CA MET A 38 -14.10 -4.54 19.14
C MET A 38 -14.47 -3.27 19.94
N LYS A 39 -14.14 -3.26 21.25
CA LYS A 39 -14.39 -2.08 22.11
C LYS A 39 -13.59 -0.86 21.61
N LYS A 40 -12.32 -1.08 21.25
CA LYS A 40 -11.49 -0.10 20.55
C LYS A 40 -11.69 -0.28 19.06
N THR A 41 -12.27 0.74 18.43
CA THR A 41 -12.59 0.75 16.99
C THR A 41 -11.35 1.02 16.12
N GLU A 42 -10.32 1.62 16.71
CA GLU A 42 -9.07 1.97 16.03
C GLU A 42 -8.01 0.90 16.23
N PHE A 43 -7.34 0.54 15.14
CA PHE A 43 -6.23 -0.39 15.15
C PHE A 43 -5.20 -0.03 14.08
N GLN A 44 -4.00 -0.55 14.26
CA GLN A 44 -2.85 -0.31 13.39
C GLN A 44 -2.50 -1.61 12.68
N ILE A 45 -2.17 -1.51 11.39
CA ILE A 45 -1.60 -2.58 10.59
C ILE A 45 -0.20 -2.16 10.14
N LEU A 46 0.76 -3.06 10.25
CA LEU A 46 2.06 -2.97 9.59
C LEU A 46 2.02 -3.74 8.28
N VAL A 47 2.35 -3.07 7.19
CA VAL A 47 2.46 -3.68 5.86
C VAL A 47 3.92 -3.67 5.45
N TYR A 48 4.41 -4.81 4.98
CA TYR A 48 5.76 -5.00 4.49
C TYR A 48 5.76 -5.43 3.02
N GLY A 49 6.64 -4.80 2.25
CA GLY A 49 6.86 -5.09 0.84
C GLY A 49 7.93 -4.16 0.28
N PRO A 50 8.67 -4.56 -0.77
CA PRO A 50 9.66 -3.69 -1.42
C PRO A 50 9.07 -2.32 -1.76
N ASN A 51 9.65 -1.26 -1.19
CA ASN A 51 9.27 0.14 -1.38
C ASN A 51 7.78 0.47 -1.11
N ILE A 52 7.08 -0.33 -0.30
CA ILE A 52 5.64 -0.12 -0.05
C ILE A 52 5.33 1.25 0.58
N GLY A 53 6.28 1.84 1.30
CA GLY A 53 6.17 3.18 1.89
C GLY A 53 6.04 4.30 0.86
N SER A 54 6.37 4.08 -0.42
CA SER A 54 6.11 5.07 -1.48
C SER A 54 4.65 5.06 -1.97
N SER A 55 3.87 4.04 -1.62
CA SER A 55 2.52 3.84 -2.14
C SER A 55 1.50 4.74 -1.44
N LYS A 56 0.51 5.22 -2.20
CA LYS A 56 -0.72 5.79 -1.64
C LYS A 56 -1.67 4.66 -1.30
N VAL A 57 -2.33 4.74 -0.14
CA VAL A 57 -3.26 3.71 0.31
C VAL A 57 -4.66 4.30 0.40
N THR A 58 -5.63 3.56 -0.14
CA THR A 58 -7.05 3.91 -0.03
C THR A 58 -7.85 2.69 0.42
N VAL A 59 -8.94 2.95 1.12
CA VAL A 59 -9.85 1.91 1.63
C VAL A 59 -11.27 2.34 1.29
N ASN A 60 -12.02 1.45 0.66
CA ASN A 60 -13.43 1.65 0.37
C ASN A 60 -14.22 0.43 0.85
N TYR A 61 -14.70 0.50 2.09
CA TYR A 61 -15.51 -0.56 2.69
C TYR A 61 -16.49 0.05 3.71
N PRO A 62 -17.80 -0.25 3.65
CA PRO A 62 -18.78 0.33 4.56
C PRO A 62 -18.42 0.10 6.04
N GLY A 63 -18.27 1.21 6.78
CA GLY A 63 -17.93 1.17 8.19
C GLY A 63 -16.45 0.95 8.51
N VAL A 64 -15.55 0.96 7.52
CA VAL A 64 -14.10 0.95 7.71
C VAL A 64 -13.48 2.16 7.02
N SER A 65 -12.63 2.91 7.74
CA SER A 65 -11.95 4.08 7.19
C SER A 65 -10.45 4.05 7.47
N LEU A 66 -9.64 4.48 6.49
CA LEU A 66 -8.24 4.81 6.69
C LEU A 66 -8.13 6.19 7.33
N LYS A 67 -7.53 6.25 8.52
CA LYS A 67 -7.23 7.51 9.22
C LYS A 67 -5.90 8.06 8.78
N GLU A 68 -4.88 7.21 8.71
CA GLU A 68 -3.54 7.63 8.37
C GLU A 68 -2.75 6.46 7.75
N ALA A 69 -1.87 6.80 6.81
CA ALA A 69 -0.81 5.92 6.33
C ALA A 69 0.54 6.57 6.64
N THR A 70 1.24 6.04 7.64
CA THR A 70 2.49 6.62 8.15
C THR A 70 3.68 5.89 7.56
N LYS A 71 4.54 6.64 6.87
CA LYS A 71 5.82 6.17 6.35
C LYS A 71 6.85 6.18 7.46
N VAL A 72 7.76 5.22 7.43
CA VAL A 72 8.90 5.13 8.33
C VAL A 72 10.20 5.21 7.55
N GLU A 73 11.34 5.31 8.26
CA GLU A 73 12.66 5.42 7.64
C GLU A 73 12.94 4.28 6.65
N ASN A 74 12.51 3.06 6.98
CA ASN A 74 12.63 1.93 6.08
C ASN A 74 11.51 1.98 5.02
N PRO A 75 11.83 2.19 3.73
CA PRO A 75 10.83 2.34 2.67
C PRO A 75 10.04 1.05 2.41
N ASN A 76 10.49 -0.09 2.94
CA ASN A 76 9.80 -1.36 2.79
C ASN A 76 8.66 -1.56 3.79
N TYR A 77 8.34 -0.55 4.61
CA TYR A 77 7.27 -0.61 5.59
C TYR A 77 6.33 0.60 5.50
N VAL A 78 5.06 0.37 5.82
CA VAL A 78 4.07 1.42 6.06
C VAL A 78 3.12 0.99 7.18
N PHE A 79 2.81 1.93 8.07
CA PHE A 79 1.77 1.73 9.07
C PHE A 79 0.44 2.29 8.58
N LEU A 80 -0.62 1.51 8.69
CA LEU A 80 -1.98 1.93 8.35
C LEU A 80 -2.80 1.99 9.63
N TYR A 81 -3.30 3.17 9.95
CA TYR A 81 -4.23 3.38 11.05
C TYR A 81 -5.65 3.33 10.51
N LEU A 82 -6.39 2.29 10.90
CA LEU A 82 -7.75 2.04 10.46
C LEU A 82 -8.73 2.26 11.61
N ASN A 83 -9.95 2.68 11.27
CA ASN A 83 -11.08 2.70 12.19
C ASN A 83 -12.18 1.78 11.65
N VAL A 84 -12.69 0.89 12.50
CA VAL A 84 -13.81 -0.01 12.23
C VAL A 84 -14.98 0.43 13.09
N SER A 85 -16.01 0.99 12.47
CA SER A 85 -17.24 1.39 13.14
C SER A 85 -17.98 0.19 13.73
N LYS A 86 -18.85 0.45 14.72
CA LYS A 86 -19.65 -0.60 15.38
C LYS A 86 -20.61 -1.32 14.43
N ASN A 87 -20.98 -0.69 13.32
CA ASN A 87 -21.92 -1.22 12.33
C ASN A 87 -21.20 -1.89 11.14
N ALA A 88 -19.87 -1.94 11.15
CA ALA A 88 -19.10 -2.61 10.11
C ALA A 88 -19.44 -4.10 10.06
N LYS A 89 -19.65 -4.63 8.86
CA LYS A 89 -19.88 -6.06 8.65
C LYS A 89 -18.55 -6.77 8.46
N ALA A 90 -18.52 -8.06 8.79
CA ALA A 90 -17.38 -8.90 8.45
C ALA A 90 -17.28 -9.10 6.94
N GLY A 91 -16.06 -9.29 6.44
CA GLY A 91 -15.76 -9.50 5.03
C GLY A 91 -14.30 -9.22 4.71
N MET A 92 -14.02 -9.07 3.42
CA MET A 92 -12.69 -8.70 2.93
C MET A 92 -12.65 -7.19 2.67
N VAL A 93 -11.82 -6.47 3.42
CA VAL A 93 -11.60 -5.04 3.25
C VAL A 93 -10.53 -4.83 2.18
N PRO A 94 -10.83 -4.19 1.04
CA PRO A 94 -9.83 -3.93 0.02
C PRO A 94 -8.90 -2.79 0.48
N LEU A 95 -7.64 -3.12 0.76
CA LEU A 95 -6.57 -2.15 0.92
C LEU A 95 -5.92 -1.93 -0.44
N ILE A 96 -6.15 -0.76 -1.03
CA ILE A 96 -5.71 -0.45 -2.39
C ILE A 96 -4.45 0.39 -2.32
N PHE A 97 -3.34 -0.17 -2.81
CA PHE A 97 -2.04 0.48 -2.90
C PHE A 97 -1.84 0.97 -4.33
N THR A 98 -1.45 2.24 -4.48
CA THR A 98 -1.13 2.83 -5.78
C THR A 98 0.23 3.52 -5.78
N ASN A 99 1.00 3.31 -6.84
CA ASN A 99 2.29 3.96 -7.05
C ASN A 99 2.43 4.30 -8.54
N GLY A 100 2.21 5.56 -8.89
CA GLY A 100 2.08 5.96 -10.29
C GLY A 100 0.86 5.29 -10.95
N GLN A 101 1.09 4.51 -12.00
CA GLN A 101 0.04 3.74 -12.69
C GLN A 101 -0.17 2.35 -12.09
N ASP A 102 0.75 1.87 -11.26
CA ASP A 102 0.64 0.55 -10.64
C ASP A 102 -0.39 0.58 -9.52
N LYS A 103 -1.20 -0.48 -9.49
CA LYS A 103 -2.25 -0.70 -8.50
C LYS A 103 -2.23 -2.14 -8.01
N PHE A 104 -2.21 -2.31 -6.69
CA PHE A 104 -2.34 -3.61 -6.04
C PHE A 104 -3.43 -3.56 -4.98
N THR A 105 -4.25 -4.60 -4.88
CA THR A 105 -5.31 -4.70 -3.87
C THR A 105 -5.01 -5.87 -2.94
N TYR A 106 -4.83 -5.57 -1.66
CA TYR A 106 -4.74 -6.59 -0.61
C TYR A 106 -6.12 -6.76 0.05
N SER A 107 -6.67 -7.96 0.00
CA SER A 107 -7.95 -8.31 0.63
C SER A 107 -7.76 -8.61 2.11
N TYR A 108 -7.88 -7.60 2.98
CA TYR A 108 -7.66 -7.73 4.40
C TYR A 108 -8.86 -8.36 5.12
N PRO A 109 -8.70 -9.47 5.86
CA PRO A 109 -9.83 -10.11 6.54
C PRO A 109 -10.31 -9.32 7.76
N LEU A 110 -11.58 -8.92 7.73
CA LEU A 110 -12.33 -8.41 8.88
C LEU A 110 -13.33 -9.48 9.32
N LYS A 111 -13.03 -10.19 10.40
CA LYS A 111 -13.81 -11.33 10.89
C LYS A 111 -14.94 -10.88 11.81
N ASN A 112 -15.97 -11.71 11.94
CA ASN A 112 -16.91 -11.55 13.03
C ASN A 112 -16.22 -11.91 14.34
N ARG A 113 -16.46 -11.11 15.37
CA ARG A 113 -16.06 -11.46 16.73
C ARG A 113 -16.99 -12.55 17.24
N THR A 114 -16.46 -13.76 17.40
CA THR A 114 -17.17 -14.89 17.99
C THR A 114 -17.07 -14.83 19.51
N ASP A 115 -17.58 -13.77 20.12
CA ASP A 115 -17.79 -13.76 21.56
C ASP A 115 -19.18 -14.37 21.79
N LYS A 116 -19.21 -15.63 22.23
CA LYS A 116 -20.37 -16.22 22.91
C LYS A 116 -20.33 -15.81 24.37
#